data_AF-A0A2E7NY69-F1
#
_entry.id   AF-A0A2E7NY69-F1
#
_cell.length_a   1.000
_cell.length_b   1.000
_cell.length_c   1.000
_cell.angle_alpha   90.00
_cell.angle_beta   90.00
_cell.angle_gamma   90.00
#
_symmetry.space_group_name_H-M   'P 1'
#
loop_
_entity.id
_entity.type
_entity.pdbx_description
1 polymer ?
#
loop_
_entity_poly.entity_id
_entity_poly.type
_entity_poly.pdbx_seq_one_letter_code
_entity_poly.pdbx_strand_id
1 'polypeptide(L)'
;MHIHLLQLAPTTVPVAPGFQHVLAPAPDAWGDLLAMRRFFHEQAIDGEACYAFVTTAFLGQTGLDAAGVRSLIEANPQAAAWTFMPHPLEACGQLNLLLQAEQHLEGFAALAKRFLQALGLQLDPLHFVPQWQNNVPHGFIAAKPAFWQTWFDLAERLFQMAEQEPGELRAALQRQAVSGESGRSLLAARLGSLVLGLDQQLRVWHCPPALMPAALPVAAADLAELEALRNAYAASGDAADLQRFSLRSGQLRGAPSRPPAPLAAPLALALPDNVAAQAARGELVFGCMTHVPLPVKFPDHVLPIYLGEAQHEGALNLRDLAPQWVPYHPIVAGMLGNFALRNLILRDYPHVKRVGVCLYRKFISRERISGVPAEDNWMMDVVSDKEFARLSLEQMMEPGEQEFLVGKTCGFKVSGRDAGYLSHYAVSHHAEDLLRYAAAATELGVFARSEAELFFNEKTFFMGGIEMGVFPADFWLRTVEQIEAVTWYCVQHYDTRREGYQSRAWAFCAERLGSYLLLRELRARYGDPGYMRFFGQLNLITRGDQTKYVPSH
;
A
#
# COMPACT_ATOMS: atom_id res chain seq x y z
N MET A 1 7.11 -24.41 -2.99
CA MET A 1 6.34 -24.29 -1.73
C MET A 1 5.32 -25.40 -1.70
N HIS A 2 5.24 -26.19 -0.62
CA HIS A 2 4.19 -27.19 -0.47
C HIS A 2 2.86 -26.48 -0.17
N ILE A 3 1.77 -26.88 -0.84
CA ILE A 3 0.45 -26.23 -0.67
C ILE A 3 -0.60 -27.29 -0.37
N HIS A 4 -1.13 -27.23 0.85
CA HIS A 4 -2.21 -28.05 1.38
C HIS A 4 -3.54 -27.31 1.20
N LEU A 5 -4.35 -27.78 0.26
CA LEU A 5 -5.69 -27.27 0.05
C LEU A 5 -6.66 -28.21 0.76
N LEU A 6 -7.27 -27.74 1.83
CA LEU A 6 -8.08 -28.52 2.77
C LEU A 6 -9.53 -28.05 2.66
N GLN A 7 -10.46 -28.98 2.42
CA GLN A 7 -11.88 -28.68 2.40
C GLN A 7 -12.57 -29.27 3.64
N LEU A 8 -13.22 -28.38 4.37
CA LEU A 8 -14.05 -28.68 5.54
C LEU A 8 -15.41 -29.20 5.07
N ALA A 9 -15.67 -30.47 5.29
CA ALA A 9 -16.92 -31.11 4.86
C ALA A 9 -17.33 -32.25 5.81
N PRO A 10 -18.63 -32.47 6.06
CA PRO A 10 -19.12 -33.70 6.68
C PRO A 10 -18.81 -34.92 5.81
N THR A 11 -18.79 -36.13 6.39
CA THR A 11 -18.59 -37.39 5.62
C THR A 11 -19.63 -37.63 4.53
N THR A 12 -20.81 -37.02 4.65
CA THR A 12 -21.92 -37.16 3.70
C THR A 12 -21.80 -36.23 2.49
N VAL A 13 -20.88 -35.27 2.51
CA VAL A 13 -20.69 -34.30 1.41
C VAL A 13 -19.39 -34.62 0.69
N PRO A 14 -19.41 -34.86 -0.64
CA PRO A 14 -18.20 -35.15 -1.39
C PRO A 14 -17.26 -33.93 -1.42
N VAL A 15 -15.97 -34.21 -1.27
CA VAL A 15 -14.91 -33.19 -1.38
C VAL A 15 -14.61 -32.90 -2.85
N ALA A 16 -14.43 -31.62 -3.17
CA ALA A 16 -14.10 -31.17 -4.51
C ALA A 16 -12.74 -31.72 -4.97
N PRO A 17 -12.58 -32.09 -6.26
CA PRO A 17 -11.32 -32.62 -6.77
C PRO A 17 -10.12 -31.72 -6.46
N GLY A 18 -9.02 -32.33 -6.01
CA GLY A 18 -7.77 -31.64 -5.67
C GLY A 18 -7.72 -31.03 -4.26
N PHE A 19 -8.82 -31.05 -3.50
CA PHE A 19 -8.83 -30.71 -2.08
C PHE A 19 -8.68 -31.98 -1.22
N GLN A 20 -8.01 -31.83 -0.07
CA GLN A 20 -7.88 -32.84 0.96
C GLN A 20 -9.04 -32.70 1.94
N HIS A 21 -9.65 -33.82 2.34
CA HIS A 21 -10.79 -33.81 3.25
C HIS A 21 -10.35 -33.52 4.69
N VAL A 22 -10.94 -32.50 5.30
CA VAL A 22 -10.91 -32.30 6.75
C VAL A 22 -12.33 -32.46 7.26
N LEU A 23 -12.54 -33.47 8.11
CA LEU A 23 -13.87 -33.84 8.58
C LEU A 23 -14.48 -32.71 9.42
N ALA A 24 -15.52 -32.05 8.91
CA ALA A 24 -16.32 -31.13 9.72
C ALA A 24 -17.31 -31.94 10.57
N PRO A 25 -17.44 -31.67 11.89
CA PRO A 25 -18.51 -32.26 12.68
C PRO A 25 -19.88 -31.82 12.14
N ALA A 26 -20.95 -32.51 12.55
CA ALA A 26 -22.31 -32.01 12.29
C ALA A 26 -22.44 -30.57 12.80
N PRO A 27 -23.29 -29.71 12.20
CA PRO A 27 -23.40 -28.30 12.58
C PRO A 27 -23.69 -28.16 14.08
N ASP A 28 -22.65 -27.87 14.84
CA ASP A 28 -22.71 -27.48 16.23
C ASP A 28 -22.23 -26.02 16.34
N ALA A 29 -22.18 -25.48 17.55
CA ALA A 29 -21.80 -24.08 17.73
C ALA A 29 -20.32 -23.79 17.43
N TRP A 30 -19.48 -24.79 17.13
CA TRP A 30 -18.07 -24.62 16.81
C TRP A 30 -17.75 -24.91 15.34
N GLY A 31 -18.49 -25.81 14.69
CA GLY A 31 -18.43 -26.07 13.25
C GLY A 31 -17.00 -26.22 12.71
N ASP A 32 -16.66 -25.35 11.76
CA ASP A 32 -15.36 -25.30 11.08
C ASP A 32 -14.18 -25.10 12.06
N LEU A 33 -14.38 -24.34 13.14
CA LEU A 33 -13.34 -24.11 14.15
C LEU A 33 -12.89 -25.43 14.77
N LEU A 34 -13.82 -26.32 15.13
CA LEU A 34 -13.47 -27.57 15.81
C LEU A 34 -12.69 -28.50 14.87
N ALA A 35 -13.04 -28.50 13.59
CA ALA A 35 -12.34 -29.27 12.57
C ALA A 35 -10.91 -28.76 12.35
N MET A 36 -10.74 -27.44 12.24
CA MET A 36 -9.43 -26.80 12.12
C MET A 36 -8.58 -26.99 13.39
N ARG A 37 -9.17 -26.83 14.58
CA ARG A 37 -8.48 -27.08 15.86
C ARG A 37 -7.96 -28.50 15.93
N ARG A 38 -8.80 -29.49 15.61
CA ARG A 38 -8.40 -30.90 15.59
C ARG A 38 -7.26 -31.14 14.60
N PHE A 39 -7.32 -30.54 13.41
CA PHE A 39 -6.23 -30.61 12.43
C PHE A 39 -4.90 -30.12 13.03
N PHE A 40 -4.88 -28.93 13.66
CA PHE A 40 -3.65 -28.39 14.26
C PHE A 40 -3.16 -29.15 15.49
N HIS A 41 -4.03 -29.82 16.24
CA HIS A 41 -3.64 -30.70 17.35
C HIS A 41 -3.07 -32.04 16.88
N GLU A 42 -3.59 -32.60 15.79
CA GLU A 42 -3.29 -33.98 15.36
C GLU A 42 -2.24 -34.07 14.25
N GLN A 43 -2.06 -33.02 13.45
CA GLN A 43 -1.17 -33.03 12.29
C GLN A 43 0.14 -32.29 12.57
N ALA A 44 1.25 -32.85 12.07
CA ALA A 44 2.51 -32.14 12.05
C ALA A 44 2.47 -31.02 10.99
N ILE A 45 2.69 -29.78 11.42
CA ILE A 45 2.69 -28.62 10.54
C ILE A 45 4.09 -28.42 9.95
N ASP A 46 4.19 -28.55 8.63
CA ASP A 46 5.36 -28.10 7.87
C ASP A 46 5.48 -26.57 7.94
N GLY A 47 6.61 -26.10 8.49
CA GLY A 47 6.95 -24.69 8.67
C GLY A 47 7.06 -23.88 7.36
N GLU A 48 7.30 -24.55 6.24
CA GLU A 48 7.52 -23.93 4.92
C GLU A 48 6.32 -24.09 3.96
N ALA A 49 5.26 -24.75 4.41
CA ALA A 49 4.08 -25.01 3.61
C ALA A 49 3.04 -23.89 3.69
N CYS A 50 2.11 -23.89 2.74
CA CYS A 50 0.92 -23.05 2.75
C CYS A 50 -0.31 -23.94 3.00
N TYR A 51 -1.19 -23.52 3.90
CA TYR A 51 -2.43 -24.22 4.24
C TYR A 51 -3.62 -23.32 3.90
N ALA A 52 -4.58 -23.85 3.16
CA ALA A 52 -5.85 -23.20 2.86
C ALA A 52 -6.99 -24.06 3.41
N PHE A 53 -7.83 -23.48 4.27
CA PHE A 53 -9.05 -24.13 4.75
C PHE A 53 -10.24 -23.49 4.04
N VAL A 54 -11.00 -24.28 3.31
CA VAL A 54 -12.16 -23.80 2.55
C VAL A 54 -13.41 -24.61 2.89
N THR A 55 -14.57 -23.99 2.80
CA THR A 55 -15.86 -24.67 2.98
C THR A 55 -16.30 -25.34 1.67
N THR A 56 -17.38 -26.12 1.72
CA THR A 56 -18.01 -26.70 0.53
C THR A 56 -18.57 -25.64 -0.44
N ALA A 57 -18.84 -24.43 0.06
CA ALA A 57 -19.36 -23.32 -0.74
C ALA A 57 -18.28 -22.59 -1.55
N PHE A 58 -16.98 -22.80 -1.25
CA PHE A 58 -15.88 -22.01 -1.81
C PHE A 58 -15.86 -21.98 -3.34
N LEU A 59 -15.93 -23.14 -3.99
CA LEU A 59 -15.94 -23.22 -5.46
C LEU A 59 -17.17 -22.51 -6.04
N GLY A 60 -18.34 -22.67 -5.42
CA GLY A 60 -19.58 -22.03 -5.87
C GLY A 60 -19.55 -20.50 -5.72
N GLN A 61 -18.91 -19.99 -4.68
CA GLN A 61 -18.84 -18.55 -4.41
C GLN A 61 -17.70 -17.84 -5.15
N THR A 62 -16.57 -18.52 -5.38
CA THR A 62 -15.39 -17.91 -6.01
C THR A 62 -15.23 -18.30 -7.47
N GLY A 63 -15.70 -19.48 -7.87
CA GLY A 63 -15.40 -20.08 -9.17
C GLY A 63 -13.99 -20.68 -9.26
N LEU A 64 -13.26 -20.77 -8.15
CA LEU A 64 -11.90 -21.30 -8.10
C LEU A 64 -11.89 -22.75 -7.62
N ASP A 65 -11.29 -23.62 -8.43
CA ASP A 65 -10.98 -25.00 -8.04
C ASP A 65 -9.58 -25.09 -7.41
N ALA A 66 -9.18 -26.31 -7.00
CA ALA A 66 -7.88 -26.55 -6.38
C ALA A 66 -6.70 -26.12 -7.26
N ALA A 67 -6.80 -26.29 -8.58
CA ALA A 67 -5.74 -25.93 -9.52
C ALA A 67 -5.62 -24.40 -9.66
N GLY A 68 -6.75 -23.70 -9.72
CA GLY A 68 -6.82 -22.24 -9.73
C GLY A 68 -6.22 -21.64 -8.46
N VAL A 69 -6.64 -22.12 -7.28
CA VAL A 69 -6.10 -21.65 -5.99
C VAL A 69 -4.59 -21.87 -5.92
N ARG A 70 -4.11 -23.06 -6.30
CA ARG A 70 -2.68 -23.39 -6.31
C ARG A 70 -1.89 -22.44 -7.22
N SER A 71 -2.38 -22.21 -8.44
CA SER A 71 -1.71 -21.34 -9.41
C SER A 71 -1.59 -19.90 -8.89
N LEU A 72 -2.63 -19.38 -8.23
CA LEU A 72 -2.62 -18.04 -7.66
C LEU A 72 -1.64 -17.91 -6.48
N ILE A 73 -1.55 -18.94 -5.64
CA ILE A 73 -0.59 -19.00 -4.54
C ILE A 73 0.85 -19.05 -5.07
N GLU A 74 1.10 -19.92 -6.05
CA GLU A 74 2.43 -20.09 -6.68
C GLU A 74 2.89 -18.86 -7.46
N ALA A 75 1.96 -18.10 -8.03
CA ALA A 75 2.26 -16.82 -8.69
C ALA A 75 2.64 -15.70 -7.71
N ASN A 76 2.36 -15.87 -6.42
CA ASN A 76 2.59 -14.86 -5.38
C ASN A 76 3.36 -15.41 -4.17
N PRO A 77 4.52 -16.08 -4.35
CA PRO A 77 5.21 -16.83 -3.30
C PRO A 77 5.72 -15.97 -2.13
N GLN A 78 5.89 -14.67 -2.38
CA GLN A 78 6.32 -13.68 -1.41
C GLN A 78 5.26 -13.32 -0.36
N ALA A 79 4.00 -13.67 -0.58
CA ALA A 79 2.94 -13.45 0.41
C ALA A 79 3.07 -14.43 1.59
N ALA A 80 2.63 -13.98 2.75
CA ALA A 80 2.45 -14.78 3.96
C ALA A 80 1.02 -15.32 4.08
N ALA A 81 0.04 -14.59 3.50
CA ALA A 81 -1.36 -14.99 3.41
C ALA A 81 -1.98 -14.55 2.08
N TRP A 82 -3.00 -15.27 1.63
CA TRP A 82 -3.80 -15.03 0.44
C TRP A 82 -5.27 -15.02 0.84
N THR A 83 -6.01 -14.00 0.46
CA THR A 83 -7.45 -13.90 0.78
C THR A 83 -8.29 -13.94 -0.47
N PHE A 84 -9.44 -14.61 -0.39
CA PHE A 84 -10.39 -14.76 -1.49
C PHE A 84 -11.74 -14.17 -1.07
N MET A 85 -12.17 -13.11 -1.75
CA MET A 85 -13.33 -12.31 -1.38
C MET A 85 -14.45 -12.41 -2.43
N PRO A 86 -15.33 -13.42 -2.36
CA PRO A 86 -16.40 -13.59 -3.33
C PRO A 86 -17.51 -12.53 -3.20
N HIS A 87 -17.61 -11.87 -2.04
CA HIS A 87 -18.64 -10.86 -1.76
C HIS A 87 -18.02 -9.56 -1.24
N PRO A 88 -17.37 -8.75 -2.11
CA PRO A 88 -16.66 -7.54 -1.69
C PRO A 88 -17.51 -6.56 -0.88
N LEU A 89 -18.81 -6.45 -1.16
CA LEU A 89 -19.72 -5.57 -0.44
C LEU A 89 -19.91 -5.97 1.04
N GLU A 90 -19.82 -7.25 1.36
CA GLU A 90 -19.90 -7.71 2.77
C GLU A 90 -18.67 -7.30 3.58
N ALA A 91 -17.51 -7.20 2.92
CA ALA A 91 -16.26 -6.78 3.53
C ALA A 91 -16.13 -5.25 3.59
N CYS A 92 -16.34 -4.56 2.47
CA CYS A 92 -16.16 -3.11 2.36
C CYS A 92 -17.33 -2.33 2.98
N GLY A 93 -18.55 -2.88 2.97
CA GLY A 93 -19.73 -2.27 3.57
C GLY A 93 -19.76 -2.32 5.10
N GLN A 94 -18.73 -2.83 5.76
CA GLN A 94 -18.68 -2.98 7.22
C GLN A 94 -17.37 -2.39 7.76
N LEU A 95 -17.41 -1.57 8.82
CA LEU A 95 -16.17 -1.01 9.40
C LEU A 95 -15.17 -2.11 9.81
N ASN A 96 -15.68 -3.16 10.44
CA ASN A 96 -14.97 -4.40 10.72
C ASN A 96 -15.99 -5.52 10.93
N LEU A 97 -15.55 -6.77 10.86
CA LEU A 97 -16.47 -7.91 11.02
C LEU A 97 -16.98 -8.10 12.46
N LEU A 98 -16.31 -7.53 13.47
CA LEU A 98 -16.79 -7.59 14.85
C LEU A 98 -18.05 -6.73 15.03
N LEU A 99 -18.09 -5.52 14.44
CA LEU A 99 -19.28 -4.67 14.43
C LEU A 99 -20.39 -5.23 13.54
N GLN A 100 -20.03 -5.86 12.41
CA GLN A 100 -21.03 -6.52 11.56
C GLN A 100 -21.80 -7.61 12.31
N ALA A 101 -21.17 -8.32 13.25
CA ALA A 101 -21.81 -9.34 14.07
C ALA A 101 -22.87 -8.79 15.04
N GLU A 102 -22.89 -7.50 15.33
CA GLU A 102 -23.96 -6.86 16.12
C GLU A 102 -25.33 -7.04 15.47
N GLN A 103 -25.37 -7.16 14.13
CA GLN A 103 -26.58 -7.41 13.36
C GLN A 103 -27.14 -8.83 13.56
N HIS A 104 -26.30 -9.76 14.02
CA HIS A 104 -26.65 -11.16 14.24
C HIS A 104 -26.93 -11.45 15.71
N LEU A 105 -26.17 -10.83 16.62
CA LEU A 105 -26.35 -10.98 18.05
C LEU A 105 -26.23 -9.62 18.76
N GLU A 106 -27.31 -9.20 19.40
CA GLU A 106 -27.32 -7.96 20.19
C GLU A 106 -26.31 -8.02 21.35
N GLY A 107 -25.50 -6.97 21.48
CA GLY A 107 -24.41 -6.85 22.45
C GLY A 107 -23.13 -7.57 22.03
N PHE A 108 -23.00 -8.00 20.77
CA PHE A 108 -21.83 -8.72 20.29
C PHE A 108 -20.55 -7.87 20.31
N ALA A 109 -20.61 -6.59 19.94
CA ALA A 109 -19.45 -5.69 19.97
C ALA A 109 -18.89 -5.56 21.39
N ALA A 110 -19.77 -5.48 22.39
CA ALA A 110 -19.37 -5.47 23.80
C ALA A 110 -18.74 -6.82 24.21
N LEU A 111 -19.31 -7.94 23.76
CA LEU A 111 -18.74 -9.27 23.94
C LEU A 111 -17.34 -9.38 23.31
N ALA A 112 -17.17 -8.96 22.06
CA ALA A 112 -15.89 -8.98 21.34
C ALA A 112 -14.85 -8.13 22.08
N LYS A 113 -15.22 -6.94 22.55
CA LYS A 113 -14.35 -6.08 23.37
C LYS A 113 -13.87 -6.78 24.63
N ARG A 114 -14.76 -7.45 25.37
CA ARG A 114 -14.40 -8.20 26.58
C ARG A 114 -13.49 -9.39 26.30
N PHE A 115 -13.74 -10.10 25.20
CA PHE A 115 -12.86 -11.18 24.74
C PHE A 115 -11.45 -10.67 24.45
N LEU A 116 -11.32 -9.57 23.70
CA LEU A 116 -10.04 -8.93 23.40
C LEU A 116 -9.33 -8.43 24.67
N GLN A 117 -10.05 -7.81 25.59
CA GLN A 117 -9.48 -7.39 26.88
C GLN A 117 -8.95 -8.57 27.70
N ALA A 118 -9.65 -9.70 27.69
CA ALA A 118 -9.22 -10.92 28.37
C ALA A 118 -8.01 -11.60 27.69
N LEU A 119 -7.68 -11.21 26.45
CA LEU A 119 -6.42 -11.50 25.76
C LEU A 119 -5.31 -10.49 26.07
N GLY A 120 -5.58 -9.44 26.84
CA GLY A 120 -4.65 -8.33 27.07
C GLY A 120 -4.62 -7.29 25.94
N LEU A 121 -5.52 -7.38 24.96
CA LEU A 121 -5.62 -6.45 23.85
C LEU A 121 -6.56 -5.30 24.20
N GLN A 122 -6.03 -4.08 24.23
CA GLN A 122 -6.83 -2.86 24.44
C GLN A 122 -7.39 -2.33 23.12
N LEU A 123 -8.15 -3.17 22.43
CA LEU A 123 -8.80 -2.82 21.15
C LEU A 123 -10.29 -2.59 21.38
N ASP A 124 -10.79 -1.44 20.92
CA ASP A 124 -12.21 -1.15 20.89
C ASP A 124 -12.79 -1.46 19.50
N PRO A 125 -13.70 -2.44 19.36
CA PRO A 125 -14.31 -2.76 18.07
C PRO A 125 -14.97 -1.57 17.39
N LEU A 126 -15.46 -0.57 18.14
CA LEU A 126 -16.08 0.63 17.56
C LEU A 126 -15.09 1.51 16.79
N HIS A 127 -13.84 1.54 17.23
CA HIS A 127 -12.79 2.39 16.65
C HIS A 127 -11.75 1.59 15.85
N PHE A 128 -11.95 0.28 15.72
CA PHE A 128 -11.08 -0.59 14.96
C PHE A 128 -11.53 -0.65 13.50
N VAL A 129 -10.85 0.06 12.62
CA VAL A 129 -11.19 0.14 11.20
C VAL A 129 -10.01 -0.35 10.36
N PRO A 130 -9.80 -1.68 10.24
CA PRO A 130 -8.76 -2.21 9.36
C PRO A 130 -9.09 -1.95 7.89
N GLN A 131 -8.09 -2.10 7.02
CA GLN A 131 -8.30 -2.17 5.57
C GLN A 131 -9.39 -3.20 5.27
N TRP A 132 -10.29 -2.86 4.35
CA TRP A 132 -11.50 -3.66 4.16
C TRP A 132 -11.20 -5.05 3.58
N GLN A 133 -10.09 -5.19 2.86
CA GLN A 133 -9.61 -6.44 2.29
C GLN A 133 -9.22 -7.47 3.38
N ASN A 134 -8.98 -7.00 4.62
CA ASN A 134 -8.75 -7.84 5.80
C ASN A 134 -10.06 -8.33 6.45
N ASN A 135 -11.22 -7.74 6.10
CA ASN A 135 -12.52 -8.20 6.54
C ASN A 135 -12.98 -9.41 5.70
N VAL A 136 -12.32 -10.56 5.83
CA VAL A 136 -12.61 -11.78 5.06
C VAL A 136 -13.76 -12.57 5.69
N PRO A 137 -15.00 -12.45 5.19
CA PRO A 137 -16.11 -13.23 5.72
C PRO A 137 -15.87 -14.72 5.44
N HIS A 138 -16.26 -15.58 6.38
CA HIS A 138 -16.11 -17.04 6.29
C HIS A 138 -14.67 -17.56 6.16
N GLY A 139 -13.66 -16.69 6.31
CA GLY A 139 -12.27 -17.11 6.48
C GLY A 139 -11.66 -17.80 5.26
N PHE A 140 -12.06 -17.45 4.03
CA PHE A 140 -11.42 -17.93 2.79
C PHE A 140 -9.99 -17.40 2.65
N ILE A 141 -9.10 -18.03 3.41
CA ILE A 141 -7.72 -17.63 3.63
C ILE A 141 -6.83 -18.85 3.38
N ALA A 142 -5.81 -18.66 2.56
CA ALA A 142 -4.64 -19.52 2.54
C ALA A 142 -3.50 -18.78 3.24
N ALA A 143 -2.68 -19.46 4.04
CA ALA A 143 -1.57 -18.80 4.72
C ALA A 143 -0.44 -19.76 5.10
N LYS A 144 0.73 -19.16 5.36
CA LYS A 144 1.90 -19.84 5.94
C LYS A 144 1.71 -20.03 7.46
N PRO A 145 2.51 -20.90 8.11
CA PRO A 145 2.25 -21.33 9.49
C PRO A 145 2.25 -20.22 10.53
N ALA A 146 3.03 -19.15 10.32
CA ALA A 146 3.04 -17.99 11.24
C ALA A 146 1.65 -17.39 11.45
N PHE A 147 0.86 -17.22 10.38
CA PHE A 147 -0.52 -16.75 10.46
C PHE A 147 -1.40 -17.74 11.23
N TRP A 148 -1.29 -19.02 10.89
CA TRP A 148 -2.11 -20.06 11.49
C TRP A 148 -1.79 -20.29 12.96
N GLN A 149 -0.54 -20.07 13.38
CA GLN A 149 -0.15 -20.11 14.78
C GLN A 149 -0.88 -19.04 15.59
N THR A 150 -0.85 -17.78 15.14
CA THR A 150 -1.58 -16.69 15.81
C THR A 150 -3.09 -16.94 15.81
N TRP A 151 -3.64 -17.41 14.69
CA TRP A 151 -5.04 -17.80 14.62
C TRP A 151 -5.38 -18.92 15.61
N PHE A 152 -4.51 -19.93 15.72
CA PHE A 152 -4.72 -21.10 16.57
C PHE A 152 -4.63 -20.73 18.05
N ASP A 153 -3.68 -19.88 18.44
CA ASP A 153 -3.58 -19.36 19.82
C ASP A 153 -4.87 -18.62 20.23
N LEU A 154 -5.41 -17.80 19.33
CA LEU A 154 -6.70 -17.11 19.55
C LEU A 154 -7.87 -18.10 19.62
N ALA A 155 -7.88 -19.12 18.76
CA ALA A 155 -8.91 -20.16 18.73
C ALA A 155 -8.91 -20.99 20.02
N GLU A 156 -7.74 -21.39 20.52
CA GLU A 156 -7.60 -22.11 21.78
C GLU A 156 -8.09 -21.27 22.96
N ARG A 157 -7.72 -19.99 23.01
CA ARG A 157 -8.20 -19.11 24.07
C ARG A 157 -9.73 -18.94 24.02
N LEU A 158 -10.28 -18.70 22.83
CA LEU A 158 -11.73 -18.59 22.65
C LEU A 158 -12.45 -19.85 23.13
N PHE A 159 -11.94 -21.02 22.76
CA PHE A 159 -12.50 -22.30 23.18
C PHE A 159 -12.41 -22.49 24.70
N GLN A 160 -11.26 -22.21 25.30
CA GLN A 160 -11.06 -22.30 26.74
C GLN A 160 -12.04 -21.40 27.52
N MET A 161 -12.17 -20.13 27.11
CA MET A 161 -13.09 -19.18 27.75
C MET A 161 -14.56 -19.60 27.59
N ALA A 162 -14.94 -20.15 26.44
CA ALA A 162 -16.32 -20.53 26.16
C ALA A 162 -16.73 -21.85 26.84
N GLU A 163 -15.82 -22.80 27.01
CA GLU A 163 -16.14 -24.15 27.51
C GLU A 163 -15.72 -24.39 28.97
N GLN A 164 -14.61 -23.80 29.40
CA GLN A 164 -13.95 -24.19 30.66
C GLN A 164 -14.06 -23.10 31.73
N GLU A 165 -13.84 -21.84 31.37
CA GLU A 165 -13.75 -20.76 32.35
C GLU A 165 -15.13 -20.31 32.86
N PRO A 166 -15.36 -20.23 34.17
CA PRO A 166 -16.62 -19.69 34.68
C PRO A 166 -16.65 -18.16 34.53
N GLY A 167 -17.86 -17.59 34.46
CA GLY A 167 -18.07 -16.15 34.54
C GLY A 167 -18.95 -15.57 33.43
N GLU A 168 -19.12 -14.26 33.48
CA GLU A 168 -20.01 -13.52 32.59
C GLU A 168 -19.56 -13.55 31.11
N LEU A 169 -18.25 -13.66 30.85
CA LEU A 169 -17.75 -13.76 29.47
C LEU A 169 -18.18 -15.09 28.84
N ARG A 170 -18.07 -16.21 29.57
CA ARG A 170 -18.58 -17.51 29.12
C ARG A 170 -20.08 -17.46 28.84
N ALA A 171 -20.87 -16.90 29.76
CA ALA A 171 -22.32 -16.79 29.58
C ALA A 171 -22.66 -15.98 28.31
N ALA A 172 -21.91 -14.90 28.04
CA ALA A 172 -22.08 -14.10 26.83
C ALA A 172 -21.64 -14.85 25.56
N LEU A 173 -20.53 -15.60 25.60
CA LEU A 173 -20.06 -16.44 24.49
C LEU A 173 -21.07 -17.55 24.14
N GLN A 174 -21.75 -18.11 25.13
CA GLN A 174 -22.73 -19.19 24.95
C GLN A 174 -24.12 -18.69 24.53
N ARG A 175 -24.39 -17.38 24.63
CA ARG A 175 -25.67 -16.80 24.21
C ARG A 175 -25.90 -17.05 22.73
N GLN A 176 -27.09 -17.51 22.39
CA GLN A 176 -27.54 -17.77 21.02
C GLN A 176 -28.50 -16.69 20.54
N ALA A 177 -28.32 -16.29 19.28
CA ALA A 177 -29.29 -15.53 18.51
C ALA A 177 -30.43 -16.43 18.05
N VAL A 178 -31.51 -15.82 17.55
CA VAL A 178 -32.65 -16.52 16.95
C VAL A 178 -32.24 -17.33 15.71
N SER A 179 -31.20 -16.89 14.99
CA SER A 179 -30.62 -17.64 13.86
C SER A 179 -29.95 -18.95 14.27
N GLY A 180 -29.71 -19.18 15.57
CA GLY A 180 -28.98 -20.31 16.11
C GLY A 180 -27.47 -20.06 16.29
N GLU A 181 -26.94 -18.97 15.72
CA GLU A 181 -25.57 -18.54 15.92
C GLU A 181 -25.35 -18.10 17.37
N SER A 182 -24.22 -18.50 17.97
CA SER A 182 -23.80 -18.04 19.29
C SER A 182 -22.64 -17.05 19.23
N GLY A 183 -22.42 -16.31 20.31
CA GLY A 183 -21.27 -15.42 20.46
C GLY A 183 -19.92 -16.10 20.14
N ARG A 184 -19.71 -17.33 20.61
CA ARG A 184 -18.52 -18.14 20.27
C ARG A 184 -18.41 -18.46 18.78
N SER A 185 -19.52 -18.81 18.12
CA SER A 185 -19.52 -19.16 16.68
C SER A 185 -19.24 -17.93 15.81
N LEU A 186 -19.79 -16.78 16.20
CA LEU A 186 -19.57 -15.51 15.51
C LEU A 186 -18.12 -15.04 15.69
N LEU A 187 -17.54 -15.14 16.89
CA LEU A 187 -16.11 -14.84 17.10
C LEU A 187 -15.21 -15.81 16.32
N ALA A 188 -15.49 -17.10 16.37
CA ALA A 188 -14.73 -18.13 15.66
C ALA A 188 -14.61 -17.84 14.16
N ALA A 189 -15.73 -17.49 13.51
CA ALA A 189 -15.77 -17.15 12.09
C ALA A 189 -14.97 -15.87 11.72
N ARG A 190 -14.55 -15.08 12.71
CA ARG A 190 -13.92 -13.76 12.52
C ARG A 190 -12.46 -13.72 12.99
N LEU A 191 -11.95 -14.79 13.61
CA LEU A 191 -10.57 -14.85 14.09
C LEU A 191 -9.56 -14.63 12.96
N GLY A 192 -9.80 -15.18 11.76
CA GLY A 192 -8.91 -14.96 10.61
C GLY A 192 -8.79 -13.48 10.23
N SER A 193 -9.93 -12.78 10.18
CA SER A 193 -9.94 -11.33 9.91
C SER A 193 -9.31 -10.51 11.04
N LEU A 194 -9.45 -10.97 12.29
CA LEU A 194 -8.81 -10.34 13.44
C LEU A 194 -7.28 -10.45 13.34
N VAL A 195 -6.74 -11.62 12.99
CA VAL A 195 -5.29 -11.78 12.76
C VAL A 195 -4.81 -10.86 11.63
N LEU A 196 -5.50 -10.85 10.48
CA LEU A 196 -5.17 -9.97 9.36
C LEU A 196 -5.22 -8.48 9.74
N GLY A 197 -6.17 -8.08 10.57
CA GLY A 197 -6.34 -6.69 10.99
C GLY A 197 -5.39 -6.24 12.10
N LEU A 198 -4.87 -7.17 12.91
CA LEU A 198 -3.93 -6.88 14.00
C LEU A 198 -2.47 -6.93 13.55
N ASP A 199 -2.12 -7.88 12.69
CA ASP A 199 -0.75 -8.10 12.26
C ASP A 199 -0.46 -7.36 10.94
N GLN A 200 -0.07 -6.10 11.08
CA GLN A 200 0.32 -5.26 9.94
C GLN A 200 1.67 -5.65 9.32
N GLN A 201 2.40 -6.62 9.89
CA GLN A 201 3.65 -7.12 9.32
C GLN A 201 3.41 -8.25 8.32
N LEU A 202 2.22 -8.87 8.33
CA LEU A 202 1.85 -9.88 7.35
C LEU A 202 1.77 -9.28 5.95
N ARG A 203 2.58 -9.81 5.04
CA ARG A 203 2.42 -9.53 3.61
C ARG A 203 1.24 -10.32 3.07
N VAL A 204 0.09 -9.68 2.93
CA VAL A 204 -1.13 -10.31 2.42
C VAL A 204 -1.28 -10.03 0.93
N TRP A 205 -1.63 -11.06 0.14
CA TRP A 205 -2.10 -10.88 -1.23
C TRP A 205 -3.61 -11.06 -1.26
N HIS A 206 -4.32 -10.03 -1.70
CA HIS A 206 -5.77 -10.08 -1.84
C HIS A 206 -6.12 -10.46 -3.27
N CYS A 207 -6.85 -11.57 -3.46
CA CYS A 207 -7.24 -12.02 -4.78
C CYS A 207 -8.15 -10.98 -5.45
N PRO A 208 -7.76 -10.41 -6.60
CA PRO A 208 -8.64 -9.50 -7.33
C PRO A 208 -9.97 -10.18 -7.68
N PRO A 209 -11.11 -9.48 -7.56
CA PRO A 209 -12.42 -10.04 -7.93
C PRO A 209 -12.49 -10.56 -9.37
N ALA A 210 -11.74 -9.94 -10.30
CA ALA A 210 -11.67 -10.38 -11.69
C ALA A 210 -11.07 -11.79 -11.87
N LEU A 211 -10.32 -12.30 -10.88
CA LEU A 211 -9.78 -13.66 -10.87
C LEU A 211 -10.71 -14.66 -10.17
N MET A 212 -11.88 -14.23 -9.67
CA MET A 212 -12.90 -15.07 -9.05
C MET A 212 -14.18 -15.03 -9.90
N PRO A 213 -14.36 -15.95 -10.87
CA PRO A 213 -15.44 -15.88 -11.85
C PRO A 213 -16.86 -15.88 -11.28
N ALA A 214 -17.05 -16.46 -10.08
CA ALA A 214 -18.37 -16.51 -9.43
C ALA A 214 -18.57 -15.40 -8.37
N ALA A 215 -17.58 -14.54 -8.15
CA ALA A 215 -17.69 -13.44 -7.20
C ALA A 215 -18.78 -12.45 -7.63
N LEU A 216 -19.53 -11.93 -6.65
CA LEU A 216 -20.54 -10.92 -6.92
C LEU A 216 -19.86 -9.58 -7.24
N PRO A 217 -20.16 -8.97 -8.40
CA PRO A 217 -19.54 -7.72 -8.78
C PRO A 217 -20.04 -6.58 -7.89
N VAL A 218 -19.13 -5.64 -7.61
CA VAL A 218 -19.43 -4.34 -7.01
C VAL A 218 -18.76 -3.29 -7.89
N ALA A 219 -19.43 -2.18 -8.18
CA ALA A 219 -18.82 -1.15 -9.01
C ALA A 219 -17.60 -0.56 -8.30
N ALA A 220 -16.51 -0.33 -9.04
CA ALA A 220 -15.28 0.22 -8.46
C ALA A 220 -15.51 1.58 -7.76
N ALA A 221 -16.41 2.40 -8.29
CA ALA A 221 -16.81 3.66 -7.66
C ALA A 221 -17.49 3.46 -6.30
N ASP A 222 -18.37 2.45 -6.18
CA ASP A 222 -19.05 2.13 -4.92
C ASP A 222 -18.05 1.60 -3.87
N LEU A 223 -17.07 0.79 -4.30
CA LEU A 223 -15.98 0.32 -3.43
C LEU A 223 -15.14 1.49 -2.93
N ALA A 224 -14.70 2.37 -3.84
CA ALA A 224 -13.87 3.53 -3.51
C ALA A 224 -14.59 4.51 -2.58
N GLU A 225 -15.89 4.74 -2.80
CA GLU A 225 -16.68 5.60 -1.93
C GLU A 225 -16.85 5.03 -0.52
N LEU A 226 -17.14 3.73 -0.41
CA LEU A 226 -17.22 3.06 0.90
C LEU A 226 -15.87 3.08 1.62
N GLU A 227 -14.77 2.86 0.91
CA GLU A 227 -13.41 2.95 1.46
C GLU A 227 -13.09 4.36 1.95
N ALA A 228 -13.42 5.40 1.17
CA ALA A 228 -13.24 6.79 1.58
C ALA A 228 -14.02 7.13 2.84
N LEU A 229 -15.28 6.68 2.95
CA LEU A 229 -16.12 6.90 4.13
C LEU A 229 -15.61 6.17 5.37
N ARG A 230 -15.07 4.95 5.21
CA ARG A 230 -14.40 4.22 6.29
C ARG A 230 -13.16 4.95 6.77
N ASN A 231 -12.31 5.40 5.85
CA ASN A 231 -11.08 6.11 6.16
C ASN A 231 -11.37 7.46 6.84
N ALA A 232 -12.44 8.16 6.40
CA ALA A 232 -12.92 9.37 7.06
C ALA A 232 -13.29 9.10 8.53
N TYR A 233 -14.13 8.07 8.77
CA TYR A 233 -14.49 7.70 10.14
C TYR A 233 -13.29 7.23 10.98
N ALA A 234 -12.37 6.46 10.39
CA ALA A 234 -11.16 6.00 11.06
C ALA A 234 -10.26 7.16 11.49
N ALA A 235 -10.19 8.23 10.69
CA ALA A 235 -9.37 9.41 10.96
C ALA A 235 -10.02 10.37 11.97
N SER A 236 -11.34 10.56 11.90
CA SER A 236 -12.05 11.58 12.68
C SER A 236 -12.69 11.05 13.96
N GLY A 237 -13.14 9.80 13.97
CA GLY A 237 -14.06 9.26 14.98
C GLY A 237 -15.44 9.94 14.99
N ASP A 238 -15.76 10.79 14.01
CA ASP A 238 -16.96 11.62 14.00
C ASP A 238 -18.23 10.78 13.72
N ALA A 239 -19.26 10.98 14.53
CA ALA A 239 -20.56 10.36 14.33
C ALA A 239 -21.20 10.70 12.97
N ALA A 240 -20.92 11.87 12.40
CA ALA A 240 -21.39 12.26 11.08
C ALA A 240 -20.74 11.40 9.97
N ASP A 241 -19.46 11.07 10.10
CA ASP A 241 -18.77 10.16 9.17
C ASP A 241 -19.33 8.74 9.26
N LEU A 242 -19.53 8.26 10.48
CA LEU A 242 -20.18 6.98 10.74
C LEU A 242 -21.58 6.91 10.13
N GLN A 243 -22.36 7.98 10.25
CA GLN A 243 -23.71 8.07 9.69
C GLN A 243 -23.68 8.04 8.16
N ARG A 244 -22.77 8.81 7.53
CA ARG A 244 -22.59 8.81 6.07
C ARG A 244 -22.20 7.42 5.55
N PHE A 245 -21.22 6.78 6.19
CA PHE A 245 -20.83 5.41 5.88
C PHE A 245 -22.02 4.45 5.99
N SER A 246 -22.73 4.49 7.12
CA SER A 246 -23.86 3.60 7.40
C SER A 246 -24.99 3.75 6.38
N LEU A 247 -25.31 4.99 6.00
CA LEU A 247 -26.33 5.30 4.99
C LEU A 247 -25.93 4.74 3.62
N ARG A 248 -24.72 5.03 3.15
CA ARG A 248 -24.25 4.60 1.83
C ARG A 248 -24.16 3.07 1.73
N SER A 249 -23.61 2.45 2.76
CA SER A 249 -23.51 1.00 2.86
C SER A 249 -24.90 0.33 2.89
N GLY A 250 -25.86 0.91 3.63
CA GLY A 250 -27.25 0.48 3.63
C GLY A 250 -27.91 0.57 2.24
N GLN A 251 -27.69 1.67 1.52
CA GLN A 251 -28.22 1.85 0.16
C GLN A 251 -27.70 0.79 -0.81
N LEU A 252 -26.39 0.50 -0.78
CA LEU A 252 -25.78 -0.47 -1.68
C LEU A 252 -26.25 -1.91 -1.38
N ARG A 253 -26.46 -2.24 -0.11
CA ARG A 253 -27.02 -3.55 0.29
C ARG A 253 -28.51 -3.70 -0.03
N GLY A 254 -29.25 -2.60 -0.10
CA GLY A 254 -30.68 -2.58 -0.43
C GLY A 254 -30.99 -2.51 -1.92
N ALA A 255 -30.00 -2.25 -2.79
CA ALA A 255 -30.20 -2.17 -4.23
C ALA A 255 -30.31 -3.57 -4.87
N PRO A 256 -31.24 -3.81 -5.81
CA PRO A 256 -31.31 -5.09 -6.51
C PRO A 256 -30.03 -5.35 -7.32
N SER A 257 -29.53 -6.58 -7.28
CA SER A 257 -28.31 -7.01 -7.98
C SER A 257 -28.39 -6.66 -9.46
N ARG A 258 -27.53 -5.72 -9.91
CA ARG A 258 -27.47 -5.28 -11.30
C ARG A 258 -26.75 -6.36 -12.14
N PRO A 259 -27.28 -6.77 -13.30
CA PRO A 259 -26.60 -7.77 -14.12
C PRO A 259 -25.28 -7.22 -14.68
N PRO A 260 -24.27 -8.08 -14.90
CA PRO A 260 -22.98 -7.67 -15.42
C PRO A 260 -23.12 -7.04 -16.80
N ALA A 261 -22.39 -5.95 -17.05
CA ALA A 261 -22.30 -5.34 -18.37
C ALA A 261 -21.57 -6.30 -19.34
N PRO A 262 -21.99 -6.37 -20.63
CA PRO A 262 -21.36 -7.27 -21.58
C PRO A 262 -19.92 -6.83 -21.87
N LEU A 263 -19.01 -7.82 -21.90
CA LEU A 263 -17.63 -7.67 -22.33
C LEU A 263 -17.59 -7.17 -23.78
N ALA A 264 -17.00 -5.98 -23.97
CA ALA A 264 -16.72 -5.46 -25.31
C ALA A 264 -15.65 -6.31 -26.00
N ALA A 265 -15.91 -6.64 -27.26
CA ALA A 265 -15.03 -7.44 -28.12
C ALA A 265 -13.65 -6.77 -28.34
N PRO A 266 -12.60 -7.55 -28.63
CA PRO A 266 -11.23 -7.04 -28.66
C PRO A 266 -11.03 -6.18 -29.91
N LEU A 267 -10.65 -4.93 -29.70
CA LEU A 267 -10.18 -4.06 -30.78
C LEU A 267 -8.68 -4.26 -30.99
N ALA A 268 -8.37 -4.39 -32.28
CA ALA A 268 -7.11 -4.81 -32.87
C ALA A 268 -5.86 -4.10 -32.32
N LEU A 269 -4.78 -4.89 -32.27
CA LEU A 269 -3.41 -4.45 -32.08
C LEU A 269 -2.98 -3.40 -33.12
N ALA A 270 -2.42 -2.30 -32.62
CA ALA A 270 -1.37 -1.53 -33.28
C ALA A 270 -0.33 -1.15 -32.20
N LEU A 271 0.95 -1.42 -32.48
CA LEU A 271 2.08 -1.04 -31.61
C LEU A 271 2.37 0.47 -31.71
N PRO A 272 2.92 1.12 -30.66
CA PRO A 272 2.72 2.54 -30.36
C PRO A 272 3.94 3.42 -30.69
N ASP A 273 3.84 4.74 -30.49
CA ASP A 273 4.67 5.50 -29.53
C ASP A 273 4.64 7.03 -29.73
N ASN A 274 3.81 7.69 -28.93
CA ASN A 274 4.00 9.06 -28.48
C ASN A 274 3.60 9.08 -27.00
N VAL A 275 4.38 9.76 -26.14
CA VAL A 275 4.04 10.03 -24.73
C VAL A 275 2.62 10.52 -24.54
N ALA A 276 2.12 11.41 -25.38
CA ALA A 276 0.74 11.89 -25.34
C ALA A 276 -0.27 10.77 -25.56
N ALA A 277 0.03 9.77 -26.39
CA ALA A 277 -0.82 8.60 -26.60
C ALA A 277 -0.75 7.61 -25.43
N GLN A 278 0.41 7.45 -24.79
CA GLN A 278 0.54 6.69 -23.54
C GLN A 278 -0.22 7.39 -22.40
N ALA A 279 -0.09 8.70 -22.28
CA ALA A 279 -0.82 9.52 -21.30
C ALA A 279 -2.33 9.48 -21.55
N ALA A 280 -2.78 9.62 -22.79
CA ALA A 280 -4.20 9.50 -23.16
C ALA A 280 -4.79 8.12 -22.84
N ARG A 281 -3.97 7.06 -22.90
CA ARG A 281 -4.34 5.70 -22.48
C ARG A 281 -4.18 5.46 -20.98
N GLY A 282 -3.65 6.43 -20.22
CA GLY A 282 -3.36 6.31 -18.80
C GLY A 282 -2.18 5.39 -18.48
N GLU A 283 -1.33 5.06 -19.46
CA GLU A 283 -0.17 4.17 -19.31
C GLU A 283 1.07 4.90 -18.76
N LEU A 284 1.16 6.21 -18.96
CA LEU A 284 2.17 7.09 -18.36
C LEU A 284 1.45 8.21 -17.61
N VAL A 285 1.73 8.33 -16.31
CA VAL A 285 1.29 9.46 -15.49
C VAL A 285 2.52 10.25 -15.08
N PHE A 286 2.53 11.55 -15.37
CA PHE A 286 3.69 12.40 -15.08
C PHE A 286 3.29 13.52 -14.12
N GLY A 287 3.82 13.53 -12.89
CA GLY A 287 3.55 14.58 -11.91
C GLY A 287 4.67 15.62 -11.82
N CYS A 288 4.30 16.88 -11.63
CA CYS A 288 5.23 17.99 -11.40
C CYS A 288 4.94 18.67 -10.06
N MET A 289 5.84 18.58 -9.09
CA MET A 289 5.60 19.16 -7.77
C MET A 289 5.97 20.63 -7.74
N THR A 290 5.06 21.48 -7.24
CA THR A 290 5.30 22.91 -7.14
C THR A 290 4.68 23.52 -5.88
N HIS A 291 5.42 24.45 -5.26
CA HIS A 291 4.93 25.30 -4.16
C HIS A 291 4.92 26.79 -4.56
N VAL A 292 5.12 27.06 -5.86
CA VAL A 292 5.10 28.37 -6.50
C VAL A 292 4.40 28.27 -7.86
N PRO A 293 4.03 29.38 -8.51
CA PRO A 293 3.59 29.34 -9.90
C PRO A 293 4.68 28.74 -10.80
N LEU A 294 4.26 27.92 -11.77
CA LEU A 294 5.19 27.31 -12.73
C LEU A 294 5.91 28.41 -13.52
N PRO A 295 7.25 28.33 -13.66
CA PRO A 295 8.03 29.38 -14.32
C PRO A 295 7.86 29.40 -15.84
N VAL A 296 7.41 28.29 -16.41
CA VAL A 296 7.15 28.03 -17.84
C VAL A 296 5.92 27.12 -17.97
N LYS A 297 5.32 27.05 -19.17
CA LYS A 297 4.25 26.09 -19.47
C LYS A 297 4.84 24.68 -19.58
N PHE A 298 4.37 23.77 -18.74
CA PHE A 298 4.67 22.34 -18.85
C PHE A 298 3.80 21.66 -19.93
N PRO A 299 4.24 20.51 -20.49
CA PRO A 299 3.43 19.75 -21.44
C PRO A 299 2.07 19.38 -20.85
N ASP A 300 1.03 19.32 -21.68
CA ASP A 300 -0.35 19.12 -21.21
C ASP A 300 -0.56 17.75 -20.52
N HIS A 301 0.30 16.77 -20.80
CA HIS A 301 0.29 15.45 -20.15
C HIS A 301 1.02 15.43 -18.78
N VAL A 302 1.70 16.51 -18.40
CA VAL A 302 2.35 16.64 -17.09
C VAL A 302 1.41 17.34 -16.13
N LEU A 303 1.08 16.66 -15.03
CA LEU A 303 0.10 17.06 -14.02
C LEU A 303 0.79 17.88 -12.92
N PRO A 304 0.57 19.20 -12.84
CA PRO A 304 1.16 20.01 -11.77
C PRO A 304 0.41 19.76 -10.46
N ILE A 305 1.15 19.39 -9.41
CA ILE A 305 0.62 19.19 -8.06
C ILE A 305 1.08 20.35 -7.19
N TYR A 306 0.11 21.12 -6.70
CA TYR A 306 0.34 22.35 -5.96
C TYR A 306 0.40 22.08 -4.46
N LEU A 307 1.42 22.64 -3.83
CA LEU A 307 1.74 22.51 -2.41
C LEU A 307 1.80 23.89 -1.73
N GLY A 308 1.64 23.93 -0.41
CA GLY A 308 1.74 25.17 0.37
C GLY A 308 0.81 26.27 -0.14
N GLU A 309 1.32 27.50 -0.20
CA GLU A 309 0.56 28.69 -0.60
C GLU A 309 0.23 28.75 -2.11
N ALA A 310 0.82 27.88 -2.95
CA ALA A 310 0.52 27.87 -4.39
C ALA A 310 -0.76 27.08 -4.74
N GLN A 311 -1.38 26.43 -3.77
CA GLN A 311 -2.65 25.71 -3.94
C GLN A 311 -3.80 26.68 -4.25
N HIS A 312 -4.64 26.36 -5.23
CA HIS A 312 -5.76 27.22 -5.67
C HIS A 312 -6.93 26.40 -6.23
N GLU A 313 -8.11 27.01 -6.31
CA GLU A 313 -9.32 26.36 -6.81
C GLU A 313 -9.15 25.84 -8.24
N GLY A 314 -9.65 24.63 -8.50
CA GLY A 314 -9.57 23.99 -9.81
C GLY A 314 -8.22 23.33 -10.15
N ALA A 315 -7.23 23.42 -9.26
CA ALA A 315 -5.93 22.76 -9.42
C ALA A 315 -5.86 21.40 -8.70
N LEU A 316 -4.86 20.58 -9.05
CA LEU A 316 -4.52 19.39 -8.28
C LEU A 316 -3.73 19.81 -7.03
N ASN A 317 -4.41 19.96 -5.90
CA ASN A 317 -3.80 20.44 -4.67
C ASN A 317 -3.48 19.32 -3.68
N LEU A 318 -2.44 19.54 -2.86
CA LEU A 318 -2.16 18.70 -1.69
C LEU A 318 -3.38 18.55 -0.78
N ARG A 319 -4.11 19.64 -0.52
CA ARG A 319 -5.28 19.66 0.35
C ARG A 319 -6.42 18.76 -0.12
N ASP A 320 -6.46 18.45 -1.41
CA ASP A 320 -7.52 17.63 -2.01
C ASP A 320 -7.07 16.17 -2.15
N LEU A 321 -5.79 15.94 -2.42
CA LEU A 321 -5.23 14.61 -2.70
C LEU A 321 -4.67 13.90 -1.45
N ALA A 322 -4.21 14.67 -0.47
CA ALA A 322 -3.53 14.20 0.73
C ALA A 322 -3.71 15.21 1.90
N PRO A 323 -4.96 15.47 2.33
CA PRO A 323 -5.29 16.52 3.29
C PRO A 323 -4.56 16.38 4.63
N GLN A 324 -4.33 15.15 5.09
CA GLN A 324 -3.62 14.86 6.34
C GLN A 324 -2.18 15.40 6.35
N TRP A 325 -1.60 15.63 5.18
CA TRP A 325 -0.24 16.09 5.02
C TRP A 325 -0.09 17.61 4.96
N VAL A 326 -1.19 18.36 4.80
CA VAL A 326 -1.18 19.83 4.68
C VAL A 326 -0.41 20.52 5.83
N PRO A 327 -0.63 20.16 7.12
CA PRO A 327 0.08 20.80 8.23
C PRO A 327 1.60 20.56 8.20
N TYR A 328 2.05 19.52 7.51
CA TYR A 328 3.44 19.05 7.52
C TYR A 328 4.25 19.51 6.30
N HIS A 329 3.65 20.31 5.38
CA HIS A 329 4.37 20.87 4.24
C HIS A 329 5.68 21.59 4.61
N PRO A 330 5.78 22.38 5.69
CA PRO A 330 7.04 23.00 6.08
C PRO A 330 8.18 22.02 6.38
N ILE A 331 7.88 20.79 6.82
CA ILE A 331 8.90 19.83 7.29
C ILE A 331 9.13 18.63 6.35
N VAL A 332 8.16 18.32 5.49
CA VAL A 332 8.25 17.24 4.49
C VAL A 332 8.41 17.78 3.06
N ALA A 333 8.10 19.06 2.85
CA ALA A 333 8.35 19.80 1.61
C ALA A 333 7.79 19.11 0.35
N GLY A 334 8.59 19.08 -0.73
CA GLY A 334 8.20 18.58 -2.05
C GLY A 334 7.79 17.11 -2.09
N MET A 335 8.27 16.30 -1.12
CA MET A 335 7.93 14.88 -1.05
C MET A 335 6.42 14.66 -0.88
N LEU A 336 5.70 15.61 -0.26
CA LEU A 336 4.24 15.55 -0.16
C LEU A 336 3.54 15.54 -1.52
N GLY A 337 4.14 16.15 -2.53
CA GLY A 337 3.66 16.07 -3.90
C GLY A 337 3.67 14.64 -4.44
N ASN A 338 4.65 13.82 -4.04
CA ASN A 338 4.71 12.41 -4.43
C ASN A 338 3.64 11.57 -3.71
N PHE A 339 3.35 11.86 -2.43
CA PHE A 339 2.24 11.20 -1.71
C PHE A 339 0.88 11.55 -2.34
N ALA A 340 0.69 12.83 -2.66
CA ALA A 340 -0.49 13.30 -3.40
C ALA A 340 -0.59 12.66 -4.80
N LEU A 341 0.52 12.57 -5.54
CA LEU A 341 0.57 11.92 -6.85
C LEU A 341 0.23 10.43 -6.76
N ARG A 342 0.75 9.73 -5.74
CA ARG A 342 0.40 8.33 -5.49
C ARG A 342 -1.11 8.16 -5.31
N ASN A 343 -1.74 8.99 -4.47
CA ASN A 343 -3.18 8.94 -4.26
C ASN A 343 -3.96 9.23 -5.55
N LEU A 344 -3.51 10.21 -6.34
CA LEU A 344 -4.09 10.51 -7.65
C LEU A 344 -3.99 9.31 -8.61
N ILE A 345 -2.83 8.68 -8.71
CA ILE A 345 -2.58 7.53 -9.57
C ILE A 345 -3.48 6.36 -9.19
N LEU A 346 -3.53 6.01 -7.90
CA LEU A 346 -4.35 4.90 -7.40
C LEU A 346 -5.85 5.15 -7.63
N ARG A 347 -6.28 6.42 -7.58
CA ARG A 347 -7.68 6.81 -7.81
C ARG A 347 -8.07 6.80 -9.29
N ASP A 348 -7.24 7.40 -10.14
CA ASP A 348 -7.66 7.82 -11.49
C ASP A 348 -6.95 7.08 -12.63
N TYR A 349 -5.85 6.36 -12.36
CA TYR A 349 -4.98 5.80 -13.41
C TYR A 349 -4.68 4.29 -13.20
N PRO A 350 -5.70 3.41 -13.29
CA PRO A 350 -5.56 1.98 -13.00
C PRO A 350 -4.71 1.20 -14.02
N HIS A 351 -4.42 1.80 -15.18
CA HIS A 351 -3.63 1.18 -16.26
C HIS A 351 -2.20 1.74 -16.36
N VAL A 352 -1.77 2.50 -15.35
CA VAL A 352 -0.45 3.10 -15.33
C VAL A 352 0.62 2.00 -15.41
N LYS A 353 1.58 2.20 -16.31
CA LYS A 353 2.75 1.34 -16.50
C LYS A 353 4.02 2.04 -16.05
N ARG A 354 4.08 3.36 -16.23
CA ARG A 354 5.22 4.20 -15.84
C ARG A 354 4.75 5.47 -15.13
N VAL A 355 5.54 5.89 -14.15
CA VAL A 355 5.32 7.14 -13.42
C VAL A 355 6.50 8.06 -13.68
N GLY A 356 6.22 9.23 -14.24
CA GLY A 356 7.16 10.32 -14.39
C GLY A 356 7.02 11.31 -13.24
N VAL A 357 8.15 11.81 -12.75
CA VAL A 357 8.19 12.76 -11.66
C VAL A 357 9.20 13.85 -11.97
N CYS A 358 8.78 15.10 -11.82
CA CYS A 358 9.66 16.26 -11.88
C CYS A 358 9.27 17.30 -10.83
N LEU A 359 10.11 18.30 -10.67
CA LEU A 359 9.83 19.49 -9.87
C LEU A 359 9.65 20.69 -10.80
N TYR A 360 8.98 21.74 -10.32
CA TYR A 360 8.68 22.96 -11.08
C TYR A 360 9.85 23.60 -11.83
N ARG A 361 11.10 23.34 -11.42
CA ARG A 361 12.33 23.76 -12.10
C ARG A 361 13.30 22.63 -12.42
N LYS A 362 13.00 21.37 -12.09
CA LYS A 362 13.96 20.26 -12.26
C LYS A 362 13.34 19.06 -12.93
N PHE A 363 13.99 18.52 -13.94
CA PHE A 363 13.53 17.33 -14.66
C PHE A 363 14.73 16.52 -15.19
N ILE A 364 14.49 15.24 -15.48
CA ILE A 364 15.48 14.37 -16.13
C ILE A 364 15.17 14.32 -17.64
N SER A 365 16.18 14.57 -18.47
CA SER A 365 16.12 14.33 -19.92
C SER A 365 16.96 13.11 -20.28
N ARG A 366 16.63 12.43 -21.39
CA ARG A 366 17.43 11.28 -21.87
C ARG A 366 18.84 11.69 -22.25
N GLU A 367 18.97 12.86 -22.86
CA GLU A 367 20.21 13.39 -23.40
C GLU A 367 20.56 14.73 -22.76
N ARG A 368 21.83 15.10 -22.82
CA ARG A 368 22.33 16.38 -22.30
C ARG A 368 21.82 17.51 -23.20
N ILE A 369 21.14 18.51 -22.63
CA ILE A 369 20.49 19.58 -23.39
C ILE A 369 21.45 20.76 -23.61
N SER A 370 21.82 21.48 -22.54
CA SER A 370 22.67 22.67 -22.67
C SER A 370 24.16 22.37 -22.55
N GLY A 371 24.51 21.36 -21.75
CA GLY A 371 25.90 21.09 -21.40
C GLY A 371 26.53 22.09 -20.42
N VAL A 372 25.76 23.06 -19.92
CA VAL A 372 26.22 24.14 -19.03
C VAL A 372 25.88 23.77 -17.60
N PRO A 373 26.85 23.41 -16.74
CA PRO A 373 26.57 23.05 -15.35
C PRO A 373 26.04 24.24 -14.54
N ALA A 374 25.16 23.97 -13.58
CA ALA A 374 24.76 24.95 -12.58
C ALA A 374 25.92 25.26 -11.63
N GLU A 375 26.10 26.54 -11.28
CA GLU A 375 27.26 27.06 -10.55
C GLU A 375 27.48 26.38 -9.20
N ASP A 376 26.39 26.15 -8.46
CA ASP A 376 26.44 25.56 -7.11
C ASP A 376 26.09 24.07 -7.09
N ASN A 377 25.84 23.45 -8.26
CA ASN A 377 25.52 22.03 -8.35
C ASN A 377 25.89 21.48 -9.74
N TRP A 378 27.14 21.03 -9.85
CA TRP A 378 27.75 20.51 -11.07
C TRP A 378 27.03 19.29 -11.69
N MET A 379 26.15 18.61 -10.95
CA MET A 379 25.37 17.48 -11.46
C MET A 379 24.20 17.91 -12.34
N MET A 380 23.78 19.17 -12.25
CA MET A 380 22.65 19.73 -12.99
C MET A 380 23.16 20.59 -14.14
N ASP A 381 22.52 20.48 -15.30
CA ASP A 381 22.72 21.43 -16.39
C ASP A 381 21.61 22.49 -16.37
N VAL A 382 21.94 23.75 -16.67
CA VAL A 382 20.93 24.82 -16.76
C VAL A 382 20.25 24.81 -18.12
N VAL A 383 18.93 24.92 -18.14
CA VAL A 383 18.12 25.05 -19.35
C VAL A 383 17.52 26.44 -19.32
N SER A 384 18.00 27.30 -20.22
CA SER A 384 17.67 28.72 -20.28
C SER A 384 16.79 29.04 -21.49
N ASP A 385 16.46 30.32 -21.65
CA ASP A 385 15.72 30.82 -22.82
C ASP A 385 16.39 30.45 -24.16
N LYS A 386 17.73 30.24 -24.18
CA LYS A 386 18.48 29.81 -25.38
C LYS A 386 18.09 28.41 -25.83
N GLU A 387 17.83 27.51 -24.88
CA GLU A 387 17.42 26.14 -25.16
C GLU A 387 15.93 26.09 -25.53
N PHE A 388 15.09 26.86 -24.82
CA PHE A 388 13.66 27.00 -25.16
C PHE A 388 13.40 27.62 -26.54
N ALA A 389 14.35 28.41 -27.07
CA ALA A 389 14.27 28.93 -28.43
C ALA A 389 14.45 27.84 -29.51
N ARG A 390 14.97 26.65 -29.15
CA ARG A 390 15.28 25.57 -30.10
C ARG A 390 14.45 24.30 -29.87
N LEU A 391 14.07 24.04 -28.63
CA LEU A 391 13.38 22.82 -28.22
C LEU A 391 12.18 23.20 -27.34
N SER A 392 11.07 22.48 -27.51
CA SER A 392 9.94 22.58 -26.56
C SER A 392 10.25 21.78 -25.30
N LEU A 393 9.62 22.13 -24.17
CA LEU A 393 9.74 21.35 -22.94
C LEU A 393 9.23 19.92 -23.12
N GLU A 394 8.23 19.72 -23.98
CA GLU A 394 7.72 18.40 -24.35
C GLU A 394 8.80 17.54 -25.01
N GLN A 395 9.56 18.09 -25.95
CA GLN A 395 10.69 17.39 -26.56
C GLN A 395 11.81 17.08 -25.55
N MET A 396 12.06 17.99 -24.62
CA MET A 396 13.09 17.82 -23.60
C MET A 396 12.74 16.75 -22.55
N MET A 397 11.46 16.60 -22.23
CA MET A 397 10.94 15.69 -21.20
C MET A 397 10.50 14.31 -21.73
N GLU A 398 10.53 14.09 -23.04
CA GLU A 398 10.22 12.82 -23.69
C GLU A 398 11.09 11.68 -23.10
N PRO A 399 10.53 10.75 -22.31
CA PRO A 399 11.31 9.77 -21.59
C PRO A 399 11.68 8.54 -22.44
N GLY A 400 11.16 8.43 -23.66
CA GLY A 400 11.36 7.26 -24.53
C GLY A 400 10.76 5.99 -23.92
N GLU A 401 11.14 4.83 -24.46
CA GLU A 401 10.53 3.52 -24.12
C GLU A 401 11.19 2.80 -22.95
N GLN A 402 12.32 3.31 -22.43
CA GLN A 402 13.05 2.62 -21.36
C GLN A 402 12.23 2.57 -20.06
N GLU A 403 12.29 1.45 -19.36
CA GLU A 403 11.54 1.25 -18.11
C GLU A 403 11.88 2.31 -17.05
N PHE A 404 13.17 2.63 -16.93
CA PHE A 404 13.69 3.69 -16.08
C PHE A 404 14.30 4.83 -16.91
N LEU A 405 14.19 6.06 -16.40
CA LEU A 405 14.98 7.21 -16.79
C LEU A 405 15.33 7.99 -15.52
N VAL A 406 16.57 7.90 -15.06
CA VAL A 406 17.01 8.46 -13.77
C VAL A 406 18.23 9.34 -13.94
N GLY A 407 18.47 10.27 -13.01
CA GLY A 407 19.68 11.11 -13.06
C GLY A 407 20.96 10.28 -12.89
N LYS A 408 22.11 10.85 -13.22
CA LYS A 408 23.40 10.26 -12.89
C LYS A 408 23.60 10.21 -11.37
N THR A 409 24.30 9.20 -10.90
CA THR A 409 24.69 9.08 -9.49
C THR A 409 25.86 10.00 -9.15
N CYS A 410 25.93 10.48 -7.91
CA CYS A 410 27.12 11.10 -7.34
C CYS A 410 27.60 10.32 -6.10
N GLY A 411 28.86 10.58 -5.72
CA GLY A 411 29.42 10.11 -4.46
C GLY A 411 29.68 11.27 -3.50
N PHE A 412 29.77 10.96 -2.21
CA PHE A 412 30.04 11.95 -1.16
C PHE A 412 31.50 11.91 -0.71
N LYS A 413 32.07 13.09 -0.45
CA LYS A 413 33.39 13.23 0.17
C LYS A 413 33.31 14.05 1.44
N VAL A 414 33.83 13.51 2.54
CA VAL A 414 33.99 14.21 3.81
C VAL A 414 35.47 14.18 4.17
N SER A 415 36.05 15.36 4.39
CA SER A 415 37.49 15.51 4.68
C SER A 415 38.41 14.80 3.66
N GLY A 416 38.03 14.85 2.39
CA GLY A 416 38.79 14.28 1.27
C GLY A 416 38.66 12.75 1.09
N ARG A 417 37.84 12.06 1.90
CA ARG A 417 37.59 10.61 1.79
C ARG A 417 36.15 10.33 1.39
N ASP A 418 35.93 9.19 0.72
CA ASP A 418 34.58 8.74 0.36
C ASP A 418 33.77 8.48 1.63
N ALA A 419 32.55 9.02 1.66
CA ALA A 419 31.67 8.99 2.81
C ALA A 419 30.35 8.30 2.48
N GLY A 420 29.85 7.51 3.44
CA GLY A 420 28.49 6.98 3.38
C GLY A 420 27.43 8.04 3.67
N TYR A 421 26.17 7.69 3.49
CA TYR A 421 25.02 8.56 3.77
C TYR A 421 25.09 9.20 5.15
N LEU A 422 25.35 8.45 6.22
CA LEU A 422 25.34 9.01 7.58
C LEU A 422 26.45 10.05 7.79
N SER A 423 27.68 9.73 7.36
CA SER A 423 28.83 10.62 7.50
C SER A 423 28.64 11.91 6.69
N HIS A 424 28.10 11.81 5.47
CA HIS A 424 27.78 12.98 4.67
C HIS A 424 26.62 13.78 5.26
N TYR A 425 25.54 13.11 5.69
CA TYR A 425 24.37 13.76 6.27
C TYR A 425 24.73 14.59 7.49
N ALA A 426 25.59 14.06 8.37
CA ALA A 426 26.04 14.74 9.59
C ALA A 426 26.81 16.05 9.35
N VAL A 427 27.33 16.29 8.13
CA VAL A 427 28.03 17.54 7.79
C VAL A 427 27.04 18.66 7.46
N SER A 428 25.91 18.33 6.82
CA SER A 428 24.95 19.31 6.30
C SER A 428 23.63 19.36 7.07
N HIS A 429 23.36 18.35 7.90
CA HIS A 429 22.10 18.14 8.61
C HIS A 429 22.36 17.47 9.98
N HIS A 430 21.31 17.32 10.79
CA HIS A 430 21.40 16.67 12.09
C HIS A 430 21.35 15.14 11.93
N ALA A 431 22.46 14.46 12.24
CA ALA A 431 22.57 13.00 12.14
C ALA A 431 21.45 12.23 12.88
N GLU A 432 20.97 12.80 13.99
CA GLU A 432 19.81 12.32 14.75
C GLU A 432 18.59 12.04 13.87
N ASP A 433 18.29 12.92 12.90
CA ASP A 433 17.11 12.80 12.06
C ASP A 433 17.22 11.56 11.16
N LEU A 434 18.40 11.30 10.58
CA LEU A 434 18.62 10.13 9.73
C LEU A 434 18.64 8.82 10.54
N LEU A 435 19.17 8.85 11.76
CA LEU A 435 19.15 7.68 12.67
C LEU A 435 17.71 7.30 13.06
N ARG A 436 16.89 8.29 13.43
CA ARG A 436 15.46 8.09 13.74
C ARG A 436 14.69 7.56 12.53
N TYR A 437 14.95 8.14 11.37
CA TYR A 437 14.28 7.74 10.13
C TYR A 437 14.65 6.32 9.69
N ALA A 438 15.91 5.93 9.83
CA ALA A 438 16.37 4.57 9.56
C ALA A 438 15.83 3.55 10.57
N ALA A 439 15.72 3.92 11.86
CA ALA A 439 15.08 3.09 12.87
C ALA A 439 13.61 2.81 12.50
N ALA A 440 12.85 3.87 12.18
CA ALA A 440 11.48 3.75 11.70
C ALA A 440 11.36 2.89 10.42
N ALA A 441 12.26 3.07 9.44
CA ALA A 441 12.31 2.25 8.23
C ALA A 441 12.56 0.77 8.52
N THR A 442 13.39 0.48 9.53
CA THR A 442 13.66 -0.90 9.96
C THR A 442 12.48 -1.51 10.71
N GLU A 443 11.84 -0.74 11.60
CA GLU A 443 10.66 -1.17 12.37
C GLU A 443 9.45 -1.46 11.48
N LEU A 444 9.28 -0.66 10.42
CA LEU A 444 8.21 -0.84 9.42
C LEU A 444 8.58 -1.84 8.30
N GLY A 445 9.75 -2.48 8.37
CA GLY A 445 10.15 -3.51 7.41
C GLY A 445 10.47 -3.01 6.00
N VAL A 446 10.79 -1.73 5.83
CA VAL A 446 11.22 -1.16 4.52
C VAL A 446 12.58 -1.75 4.10
N PHE A 447 13.47 -1.94 5.06
CA PHE A 447 14.67 -2.77 4.94
C PHE A 447 14.93 -3.53 6.23
N ALA A 448 15.62 -4.67 6.14
CA ALA A 448 15.89 -5.53 7.28
C ALA A 448 16.89 -4.89 8.26
N ARG A 449 16.87 -5.33 9.53
CA ARG A 449 17.83 -4.87 10.56
C ARG A 449 19.29 -5.03 10.12
N SER A 450 19.60 -6.10 9.39
CA SER A 450 20.93 -6.36 8.83
C SER A 450 21.33 -5.40 7.69
N GLU A 451 20.36 -4.73 7.05
CA GLU A 451 20.60 -3.75 6.00
C GLU A 451 20.84 -2.33 6.53
N ALA A 452 20.58 -2.06 7.82
CA ALA A 452 20.71 -0.71 8.38
C ALA A 452 22.15 -0.15 8.24
N GLU A 453 23.16 -0.98 8.48
CA GLU A 453 24.56 -0.58 8.27
C GLU A 453 24.86 -0.30 6.78
N LEU A 454 24.30 -1.09 5.86
CA LEU A 454 24.45 -0.88 4.43
C LEU A 454 23.82 0.44 3.98
N PHE A 455 22.64 0.78 4.52
CA PHE A 455 21.99 2.07 4.27
C PHE A 455 22.88 3.24 4.70
N PHE A 456 23.41 3.22 5.93
CA PHE A 456 24.26 4.31 6.42
C PHE A 456 25.60 4.42 5.68
N ASN A 457 26.13 3.30 5.22
CA ASN A 457 27.41 3.22 4.52
C ASN A 457 27.30 3.36 3.01
N GLU A 458 26.10 3.50 2.44
CA GLU A 458 25.92 3.69 1.00
C GLU A 458 26.62 4.96 0.53
N LYS A 459 27.45 4.82 -0.51
CA LYS A 459 28.30 5.89 -1.06
C LYS A 459 27.80 6.44 -2.38
N THR A 460 26.89 5.72 -3.02
CA THR A 460 26.27 6.08 -4.30
C THR A 460 24.95 6.78 -4.01
N PHE A 461 24.68 7.90 -4.68
CA PHE A 461 23.48 8.68 -4.42
C PHE A 461 22.83 9.17 -5.72
N PHE A 462 21.53 8.95 -5.85
CA PHE A 462 20.69 9.62 -6.83
C PHE A 462 20.13 10.90 -6.20
N MET A 463 20.51 12.05 -6.77
CA MET A 463 19.94 13.32 -6.36
C MET A 463 18.44 13.35 -6.64
N GLY A 464 17.64 13.66 -5.63
CA GLY A 464 16.18 13.54 -5.65
C GLY A 464 15.63 12.14 -5.42
N GLY A 465 16.47 11.10 -5.27
CA GLY A 465 16.00 9.73 -5.07
C GLY A 465 14.99 9.29 -6.13
N ILE A 466 13.75 9.07 -5.70
CA ILE A 466 12.61 8.71 -6.58
C ILE A 466 11.66 9.88 -6.90
N GLU A 467 12.03 11.10 -6.51
CA GLU A 467 11.26 12.34 -6.72
C GLU A 467 11.56 13.00 -8.07
N MET A 468 12.49 12.45 -8.85
CA MET A 468 12.84 12.94 -10.19
C MET A 468 13.24 11.78 -11.11
N GLY A 469 12.55 11.66 -12.24
CA GLY A 469 12.82 10.62 -13.24
C GLY A 469 11.56 9.96 -13.75
N VAL A 470 11.72 8.86 -14.48
CA VAL A 470 10.63 7.98 -14.89
C VAL A 470 10.92 6.57 -14.40
N PHE A 471 9.91 5.93 -13.87
CA PHE A 471 10.02 4.65 -13.17
C PHE A 471 8.91 3.70 -13.62
N PRO A 472 9.11 2.38 -13.55
CA PRO A 472 8.00 1.44 -13.62
C PRO A 472 7.04 1.71 -12.45
N ALA A 473 5.75 1.71 -12.74
CA ALA A 473 4.73 2.19 -11.82
C ALA A 473 4.62 1.34 -10.55
N ASP A 474 4.76 0.03 -10.68
CA ASP A 474 4.69 -0.91 -9.56
C ASP A 474 5.83 -0.68 -8.56
N PHE A 475 7.05 -0.41 -9.04
CA PHE A 475 8.19 -0.03 -8.20
C PHE A 475 7.90 1.30 -7.50
N TRP A 476 7.57 2.35 -8.28
CA TRP A 476 7.43 3.70 -7.72
C TRP A 476 6.30 3.77 -6.68
N LEU A 477 5.13 3.18 -6.96
CA LEU A 477 3.99 3.17 -6.04
C LEU A 477 4.32 2.47 -4.72
N ARG A 478 5.03 1.32 -4.77
CA ARG A 478 5.48 0.61 -3.56
C ARG A 478 6.53 1.42 -2.79
N THR A 479 7.50 2.03 -3.48
CA THR A 479 8.57 2.78 -2.82
C THR A 479 8.06 4.07 -2.19
N VAL A 480 7.15 4.80 -2.86
CA VAL A 480 6.51 5.99 -2.28
C VAL A 480 5.67 5.62 -1.07
N GLU A 481 4.91 4.52 -1.11
CA GLU A 481 4.16 4.02 0.04
C GLU A 481 5.06 3.75 1.25
N GLN A 482 6.18 3.07 1.03
CA GLN A 482 7.16 2.79 2.10
C GLN A 482 7.73 4.07 2.70
N ILE A 483 8.11 5.03 1.86
CA ILE A 483 8.63 6.33 2.30
C ILE A 483 7.55 7.13 3.03
N GLU A 484 6.31 7.09 2.55
CA GLU A 484 5.15 7.75 3.17
C GLU A 484 4.91 7.18 4.58
N ALA A 485 4.92 5.86 4.74
CA ALA A 485 4.73 5.19 6.03
C ALA A 485 5.84 5.57 7.03
N VAL A 486 7.11 5.56 6.61
CA VAL A 486 8.24 5.96 7.46
C VAL A 486 8.15 7.43 7.85
N THR A 487 7.85 8.29 6.87
CA THR A 487 7.67 9.73 7.13
C THR A 487 6.52 9.97 8.10
N TRP A 488 5.40 9.27 7.91
CA TRP A 488 4.22 9.39 8.78
C TRP A 488 4.57 8.97 10.20
N TYR A 489 5.26 7.83 10.36
CA TYR A 489 5.75 7.40 11.66
C TYR A 489 6.63 8.46 12.32
N CYS A 490 7.61 9.02 11.59
CA CYS A 490 8.52 10.03 12.15
C CYS A 490 7.80 11.32 12.57
N VAL A 491 6.85 11.83 11.77
CA VAL A 491 6.12 13.06 12.13
C VAL A 491 5.19 12.86 13.33
N GLN A 492 4.67 11.64 13.53
CA GLN A 492 3.80 11.32 14.67
C GLN A 492 4.58 11.07 15.97
N HIS A 493 5.78 10.49 15.88
CA HIS A 493 6.52 10.03 17.07
C HIS A 493 7.62 10.99 17.53
N TYR A 494 8.13 11.86 16.66
CA TYR A 494 9.23 12.75 17.00
C TYR A 494 8.82 14.22 16.86
N ASP A 495 8.84 14.96 17.97
CA ASP A 495 8.71 16.42 18.00
C ASP A 495 10.01 17.09 17.50
N THR A 496 10.31 16.89 16.22
CA THR A 496 11.54 17.39 15.59
C THR A 496 11.33 18.84 15.17
N ARG A 497 11.85 19.76 15.98
CA ARG A 497 11.81 21.20 15.71
C ARG A 497 13.16 21.68 15.20
N ARG A 498 13.18 22.16 13.96
CA ARG A 498 14.36 22.71 13.30
C ARG A 498 13.99 24.06 12.67
N GLU A 499 14.97 24.96 12.58
CA GLU A 499 14.75 26.30 12.04
C GLU A 499 15.28 26.44 10.60
N GLY A 500 14.68 27.36 9.85
CA GLY A 500 15.12 27.72 8.50
C GLY A 500 15.23 26.51 7.59
N TYR A 501 16.38 26.37 6.92
CA TYR A 501 16.65 25.29 5.97
C TYR A 501 16.53 23.88 6.57
N GLN A 502 16.80 23.73 7.87
CA GLN A 502 16.77 22.44 8.57
C GLN A 502 15.35 21.99 8.93
N SER A 503 14.34 22.87 8.82
CA SER A 503 12.93 22.51 9.04
C SER A 503 12.50 21.29 8.21
N ARG A 504 13.08 21.13 7.01
CA ARG A 504 12.80 20.05 6.05
C ARG A 504 13.50 18.72 6.34
N ALA A 505 13.83 18.46 7.60
CA ALA A 505 14.60 17.28 8.02
C ALA A 505 14.08 15.97 7.39
N TRP A 506 12.75 15.78 7.41
CA TRP A 506 12.14 14.57 6.87
C TRP A 506 12.19 14.47 5.36
N ALA A 507 12.15 15.59 4.64
CA ALA A 507 12.37 15.61 3.20
C ALA A 507 13.79 15.11 2.86
N PHE A 508 14.80 15.58 3.60
CA PHE A 508 16.18 15.15 3.37
C PHE A 508 16.36 13.66 3.67
N CYS A 509 15.80 13.15 4.77
CA CYS A 509 15.82 11.72 5.08
C CYS A 509 15.11 10.88 4.01
N ALA A 510 13.94 11.33 3.55
CA ALA A 510 13.16 10.65 2.53
C ALA A 510 13.91 10.56 1.19
N GLU A 511 14.67 11.59 0.81
CA GLU A 511 15.55 11.57 -0.36
C GLU A 511 16.62 10.46 -0.26
N ARG A 512 17.24 10.28 0.92
CA ARG A 512 18.27 9.24 1.14
C ARG A 512 17.64 7.86 1.07
N LEU A 513 16.48 7.66 1.70
CA LEU A 513 15.76 6.40 1.65
C LEU A 513 15.34 6.07 0.21
N GLY A 514 14.76 7.03 -0.52
CA GLY A 514 14.39 6.86 -1.93
C GLY A 514 15.57 6.50 -2.81
N SER A 515 16.72 7.18 -2.65
CA SER A 515 17.95 6.84 -3.37
C SER A 515 18.43 5.42 -3.06
N TYR A 516 18.42 5.01 -1.78
CA TYR A 516 18.83 3.66 -1.38
C TYR A 516 17.92 2.58 -1.97
N LEU A 517 16.61 2.78 -1.92
CA LEU A 517 15.63 1.82 -2.45
C LEU A 517 15.72 1.71 -3.98
N LEU A 518 15.96 2.82 -4.67
CA LEU A 518 16.23 2.84 -6.11
C LEU A 518 17.52 2.10 -6.47
N LEU A 519 18.62 2.34 -5.74
CA LEU A 519 19.88 1.60 -5.95
C LEU A 519 19.71 0.11 -5.70
N ARG A 520 18.99 -0.26 -4.65
CA ARG A 520 18.71 -1.67 -4.32
C ARG A 520 17.96 -2.36 -5.46
N GLU A 521 16.90 -1.74 -5.97
CA GLU A 521 16.12 -2.26 -7.11
C GLU A 521 16.98 -2.39 -8.37
N LEU A 522 17.69 -1.32 -8.73
CA LEU A 522 18.50 -1.26 -9.93
C LEU A 522 19.64 -2.28 -9.90
N ARG A 523 20.36 -2.40 -8.78
CA ARG A 523 21.43 -3.40 -8.63
C ARG A 523 20.89 -4.81 -8.62
N ALA A 524 19.74 -5.06 -7.99
CA ALA A 524 19.12 -6.38 -7.97
C ALA A 524 18.68 -6.84 -9.35
N ARG A 525 18.09 -5.94 -10.16
CA ARG A 525 17.56 -6.27 -11.50
C ARG A 525 18.60 -6.23 -12.60
N TYR A 526 19.59 -5.33 -12.50
CA TYR A 526 20.47 -4.99 -13.62
C TYR A 526 21.95 -5.10 -13.31
N GLY A 527 22.32 -5.27 -12.03
CA GLY A 527 23.71 -5.28 -11.59
C GLY A 527 24.43 -3.95 -11.77
N ASP A 528 25.66 -3.88 -11.29
CA ASP A 528 26.56 -2.74 -11.41
C ASP A 528 27.71 -3.11 -12.39
N PRO A 529 27.91 -2.40 -13.52
CA PRO A 529 27.34 -1.11 -13.90
C PRO A 529 26.09 -1.18 -14.79
N GLY A 530 25.43 -2.34 -14.91
CA GLY A 530 24.34 -2.55 -15.88
C GLY A 530 23.18 -1.57 -15.77
N TYR A 531 22.88 -1.05 -14.57
CA TYR A 531 21.85 -0.03 -14.38
C TYR A 531 22.19 1.35 -14.97
N MET A 532 23.47 1.64 -15.26
CA MET A 532 23.90 2.96 -15.77
C MET A 532 23.32 3.27 -17.16
N ARG A 533 22.79 2.28 -17.89
CA ARG A 533 22.09 2.46 -19.17
C ARG A 533 20.84 3.34 -19.08
N PHE A 534 20.27 3.49 -17.89
CA PHE A 534 19.08 4.29 -17.62
C PHE A 534 19.40 5.74 -17.23
N PHE A 535 20.68 6.13 -17.24
CA PHE A 535 21.10 7.47 -16.88
C PHE A 535 20.68 8.49 -17.93
N GLY A 536 19.93 9.48 -17.47
CA GLY A 536 19.69 10.74 -18.14
C GLY A 536 20.50 11.89 -17.54
N GLN A 537 20.16 13.10 -17.96
CA GLN A 537 20.73 14.34 -17.44
C GLN A 537 19.71 15.04 -16.54
N LEU A 538 20.14 15.44 -15.35
CA LEU A 538 19.36 16.32 -14.48
C LEU A 538 19.49 17.76 -14.97
N ASN A 539 18.37 18.43 -15.17
CA ASN A 539 18.31 19.79 -15.68
C ASN A 539 17.65 20.74 -14.66
N LEU A 540 18.06 22.00 -14.70
CA LEU A 540 17.51 23.11 -13.92
C LEU A 540 17.00 24.20 -14.86
N ILE A 541 15.71 24.50 -14.82
CA ILE A 541 15.11 25.59 -15.59
C ILE A 541 15.52 26.93 -14.97
N THR A 542 16.13 27.80 -15.77
CA THR A 542 16.52 29.17 -15.38
C THR A 542 15.98 30.20 -16.38
N ARG A 543 16.00 31.49 -16.00
CA ARG A 543 15.63 32.61 -16.90
C ARG A 543 16.88 33.43 -17.24
N GLY A 544 16.99 33.89 -18.48
CA GLY A 544 18.15 34.64 -18.97
C GLY A 544 19.47 33.86 -18.83
N ASP A 545 20.57 34.55 -18.53
CA ASP A 545 21.90 33.95 -18.36
C ASP A 545 22.18 33.48 -16.91
N GLN A 546 21.13 33.25 -16.10
CA GLN A 546 21.32 32.80 -14.73
C GLN A 546 21.80 31.34 -14.68
N THR A 547 22.94 31.12 -14.04
CA THR A 547 23.54 29.80 -13.78
C THR A 547 23.37 29.32 -12.34
N LYS A 548 22.83 30.18 -11.46
CA LYS A 548 22.74 29.90 -10.03
C LYS A 548 21.55 29.04 -9.66
N TYR A 549 21.82 28.08 -8.79
CA TYR A 549 20.77 27.36 -8.07
C TYR A 549 20.33 28.21 -6.88
N VAL A 550 19.13 28.79 -6.94
CA VAL A 550 18.53 29.42 -5.76
C VAL A 550 17.70 28.34 -5.05
N PRO A 551 18.11 27.85 -3.86
CA PRO A 551 17.31 26.91 -3.09
C PRO A 551 15.94 27.51 -2.84
N SER A 552 14.88 26.73 -3.01
CA SER A 552 13.55 27.14 -2.58
C SER A 552 13.60 27.43 -1.08
N HIS A 553 13.38 28.69 -0.70
CA HIS A 553 13.24 29.11 0.70
C HIS A 553 11.94 28.59 1.29
#